data_AF-A0A5A9E834-F1
#
_entry.id   AF-A0A5A9E834-F1
#
_cell.length_a   1.000
_cell.length_b   1.000
_cell.length_c   1.000
_cell.angle_alpha   90.00
_cell.angle_beta   90.00
_cell.angle_gamma   90.00
#
_symmetry.space_group_name_H-M   'P 1'
#
loop_
_entity.id
_entity.type
_entity.pdbx_description
1 polymer ?
#
loop_
_entity_poly.entity_id
_entity_poly.type
_entity_poly.pdbx_seq_one_letter_code
_entity_poly.pdbx_strand_id
1 'polypeptide(L)'
;MDFNAVGKKIKELRKTSGLSQEELAQGICTQAQISKIEKGDVFPYASTLYQISQKLGVDVNYFFDIGTTPRLDYVQEVFQQLQILRRSVKYEEMMDIVRAELDNPLFLQNNKNLQLLLWHKGIYLYEVKKDLSKSVDTLKEAINLTHNKGKILLERELEIFLALGAIYFKEDLDKALEVFEEVKDHLELLPHLNDYTIKTRLYYHIARVLTRLNRLEESNKYCEDAIKWCLYKDSVFILGELHYQIGYNMELMNKPKDAVSYMKKAIVVFDLQQDTKHIQFIESRIEELSALI
;
A
#
# COMPACT_ATOMS: atom_id res chain seq x y z
N MET A 1 22.05 4.52 12.28
CA MET A 1 22.38 4.12 10.91
C MET A 1 23.73 3.42 10.94
N ASP A 2 23.79 2.18 10.50
CA ASP A 2 25.01 1.37 10.38
C ASP A 2 25.77 1.77 9.11
N PHE A 3 26.69 2.72 9.26
CA PHE A 3 27.52 3.19 8.15
C PHE A 3 28.59 2.17 7.72
N ASN A 4 28.87 1.15 8.53
CA ASN A 4 29.76 0.07 8.12
C ASN A 4 29.09 -0.79 7.04
N ALA A 5 27.80 -1.11 7.23
CA ALA A 5 27.00 -1.77 6.21
C ALA A 5 26.91 -0.95 4.91
N VAL A 6 26.71 0.37 5.02
CA VAL A 6 26.72 1.28 3.87
C VAL A 6 28.06 1.25 3.13
N GLY A 7 29.18 1.39 3.85
CA GLY A 7 30.53 1.36 3.26
C GLY A 7 30.83 0.06 2.54
N LYS A 8 30.46 -1.08 3.14
CA LYS A 8 30.56 -2.40 2.52
C LYS A 8 29.75 -2.48 1.23
N LYS A 9 28.54 -1.92 1.20
CA LYS A 9 27.71 -1.96 0.00
C LYS A 9 28.23 -1.07 -1.13
N ILE A 10 28.73 0.12 -0.81
CA ILE A 10 29.40 0.99 -1.78
C ILE A 10 30.57 0.23 -2.44
N LYS A 11 31.38 -0.46 -1.62
CA LYS A 11 32.50 -1.27 -2.10
C LYS A 11 32.05 -2.43 -3.00
N GLU A 12 30.97 -3.11 -2.63
CA GLU A 12 30.38 -4.19 -3.41
C GLU A 12 29.92 -3.68 -4.79
N LEU A 13 29.08 -2.65 -4.83
CA LEU A 13 28.59 -2.06 -6.08
C LEU A 13 29.72 -1.54 -6.96
N ARG A 14 30.69 -0.82 -6.37
CA ARG A 14 31.86 -0.33 -7.11
C ARG A 14 32.61 -1.47 -7.80
N LYS A 15 32.85 -2.58 -7.09
CA LYS A 15 33.53 -3.75 -7.64
C LYS A 15 32.71 -4.42 -8.74
N THR A 16 31.40 -4.58 -8.54
CA THR A 16 30.49 -5.14 -9.54
C THR A 16 30.45 -4.29 -10.80
N SER A 17 30.55 -2.96 -10.67
CA SER A 17 30.65 -2.02 -11.78
C SER A 17 32.06 -1.90 -12.37
N GLY A 18 33.04 -2.68 -11.89
CA GLY A 18 34.40 -2.69 -12.43
C GLY A 18 35.24 -1.44 -12.12
N LEU A 19 34.79 -0.57 -11.23
CA LEU A 19 35.46 0.72 -10.95
C LEU A 19 36.55 0.56 -9.89
N SER A 20 37.67 1.27 -10.06
CA SER A 20 38.64 1.53 -8.99
C SER A 20 38.12 2.58 -8.01
N GLN A 21 38.76 2.69 -6.83
CA GLN A 21 38.40 3.74 -5.86
C GLN A 21 38.69 5.15 -6.39
N GLU A 22 39.72 5.29 -7.22
CA GLU A 22 40.08 6.55 -7.87
C GLU A 22 39.03 6.95 -8.91
N GLU A 23 38.63 5.99 -9.75
CA GLU A 23 37.57 6.20 -10.72
C GLU A 23 36.26 6.54 -10.04
N LEU A 24 35.89 5.89 -8.93
CA LEU A 24 34.70 6.29 -8.16
C LEU A 24 34.85 7.71 -7.58
N ALA A 25 36.02 8.05 -7.03
CA ALA A 25 36.27 9.34 -6.38
C ALA A 25 36.23 10.55 -7.34
N GLN A 26 36.55 10.35 -8.63
CA GLN A 26 36.69 11.43 -9.61
C GLN A 26 35.46 12.37 -9.66
N GLY A 27 35.67 13.66 -9.42
CA GLY A 27 34.62 14.69 -9.41
C GLY A 27 33.73 14.70 -8.16
N ILE A 28 34.04 13.87 -7.17
CA ILE A 28 33.26 13.72 -5.92
C ILE A 28 34.14 14.07 -4.71
N CYS A 29 35.23 13.33 -4.53
CA CYS A 29 36.12 13.45 -3.38
C CYS A 29 37.50 12.82 -3.68
N THR A 30 38.31 12.57 -2.65
CA THR A 30 39.62 11.91 -2.83
C THR A 30 39.49 10.39 -2.80
N GLN A 31 40.38 9.67 -3.50
CA GLN A 31 40.46 8.20 -3.45
C GLN A 31 40.61 7.69 -2.00
N ALA A 32 41.41 8.38 -1.19
CA ALA A 32 41.60 8.05 0.22
C ALA A 32 40.29 8.19 1.02
N GLN A 33 39.45 9.18 0.70
CA GLN A 33 38.14 9.37 1.32
C GLN A 33 37.17 8.25 0.93
N ILE A 34 37.12 7.83 -0.33
CA ILE A 34 36.38 6.63 -0.75
C ILE A 34 36.86 5.41 0.03
N SER A 35 38.18 5.19 0.15
CA SER A 35 38.69 4.05 0.92
C SER A 35 38.27 4.07 2.39
N LYS A 36 38.20 5.24 3.03
CA LYS A 36 37.74 5.38 4.42
C LYS A 36 36.24 5.14 4.54
N ILE A 37 35.44 5.66 3.61
CA ILE A 37 34.00 5.41 3.54
C ILE A 37 33.72 3.91 3.39
N GLU A 38 34.41 3.23 2.47
CA GLU A 38 34.24 1.78 2.23
C GLU A 38 34.59 0.89 3.44
N LYS A 39 35.46 1.37 4.32
CA LYS A 39 35.83 0.69 5.57
C LYS A 39 34.89 1.03 6.72
N GLY A 40 34.04 2.05 6.57
CA GLY A 40 33.22 2.61 7.64
C GLY A 40 33.97 3.53 8.60
N ASP A 41 35.19 3.97 8.23
CA ASP A 41 36.04 4.83 9.07
C ASP A 41 35.58 6.30 9.07
N VAL A 42 34.89 6.73 8.01
CA VAL A 42 34.38 8.10 7.84
C VAL A 42 32.97 8.06 7.26
N PHE A 43 32.10 8.93 7.81
CA PHE A 43 30.75 9.11 7.31
C PHE A 43 30.73 10.12 6.17
N PRO A 44 30.19 9.78 4.98
CA PRO A 44 30.05 10.74 3.91
C PRO A 44 29.00 11.79 4.25
N TYR A 45 29.22 13.03 3.80
CA TYR A 45 28.14 14.02 3.76
C TYR A 45 27.03 13.54 2.82
N ALA A 46 25.79 14.00 3.04
CA ALA A 46 24.65 13.61 2.21
C ALA A 46 24.88 13.92 0.71
N SER A 47 25.52 15.06 0.39
CA SER A 47 25.91 15.43 -0.97
C SER A 47 26.90 14.43 -1.59
N THR A 48 27.90 14.00 -0.82
CA THR A 48 28.88 12.99 -1.25
C THR A 48 28.20 11.64 -1.50
N LEU A 49 27.33 11.20 -0.59
CA LEU A 49 26.61 9.94 -0.74
C LEU A 49 25.69 9.94 -1.97
N TYR A 50 25.03 11.07 -2.25
CA TYR A 50 24.22 11.27 -3.45
C TYR A 50 25.06 11.19 -4.73
N GLN A 51 26.20 11.88 -4.79
CA GLN A 51 27.08 11.80 -5.96
C GLN A 51 27.64 10.38 -6.18
N ILE A 52 27.96 9.67 -5.10
CA ILE A 52 28.38 8.26 -5.16
C ILE A 52 27.24 7.41 -5.73
N SER A 53 25.99 7.62 -5.29
CA SER A 53 24.83 6.85 -5.79
C SER A 53 24.61 7.07 -7.29
N GLN A 54 24.70 8.32 -7.77
CA GLN A 54 24.59 8.63 -9.19
C GLN A 54 25.66 7.90 -10.02
N LYS A 55 26.90 7.87 -9.53
CA LYS A 55 28.02 7.23 -10.24
C LYS A 55 27.96 5.71 -10.25
N LEU A 56 27.34 5.12 -9.23
CA LEU A 56 27.08 3.69 -9.15
C LEU A 56 25.75 3.29 -9.82
N GLY A 57 24.97 4.25 -10.33
CA GLY A 57 23.70 3.99 -11.01
C GLY A 57 22.59 3.49 -10.08
N VAL A 58 22.60 3.91 -8.81
CA VAL A 58 21.59 3.51 -7.82
C VAL A 58 20.91 4.72 -7.18
N ASP A 59 19.68 4.54 -6.73
CA ASP A 59 18.98 5.53 -5.92
C ASP A 59 19.69 5.71 -4.57
N VAL A 60 19.83 6.95 -4.08
CA VAL A 60 20.51 7.23 -2.81
C VAL A 60 19.82 6.57 -1.62
N ASN A 61 18.49 6.38 -1.68
CA ASN A 61 17.69 5.69 -0.67
C ASN A 61 18.16 4.25 -0.45
N TYR A 62 18.73 3.61 -1.49
CA TYR A 62 19.31 2.28 -1.36
C TYR A 62 20.33 2.18 -0.22
N PHE A 63 21.20 3.19 -0.08
CA PHE A 63 22.19 3.23 0.99
C PHE A 63 21.56 3.56 2.35
N PHE A 64 20.56 4.43 2.38
CA PHE A 64 19.83 4.74 3.61
C PHE A 64 19.08 3.54 4.15
N ASP A 65 18.45 2.75 3.29
CA ASP A 65 17.70 1.56 3.70
C ASP A 65 18.63 0.48 4.29
N ILE A 66 19.78 0.23 3.64
CA ILE A 66 20.80 -0.69 4.16
C ILE A 66 21.38 -0.23 5.48
N GLY A 67 21.62 1.08 5.62
CA GLY A 67 22.15 1.66 6.86
C GLY A 67 21.13 1.71 7.98
N THR A 68 19.82 1.72 7.71
CA THR A 68 18.79 1.88 8.75
C THR A 68 18.08 0.59 9.12
N THR A 69 18.08 -0.39 8.21
CA THR A 69 17.35 -1.65 8.39
C THR A 69 18.30 -2.83 8.17
N PRO A 70 18.85 -3.41 9.25
CA PRO A 70 19.59 -4.66 9.16
C PRO A 70 18.73 -5.74 8.50
N ARG A 71 19.30 -6.48 7.54
CA ARG A 71 18.58 -7.49 6.74
C ARG A 71 17.29 -6.97 6.10
N LEU A 72 17.37 -5.82 5.44
CA LEU A 72 16.26 -5.23 4.69
C LEU A 72 15.60 -6.23 3.72
N ASP A 73 16.40 -7.07 3.07
CA ASP A 73 15.97 -8.17 2.20
C ASP A 73 14.97 -9.10 2.91
N TYR A 74 15.28 -9.49 4.14
CA TYR A 74 14.40 -10.33 4.96
C TYR A 74 13.10 -9.61 5.32
N VAL A 75 13.19 -8.35 5.73
CA VAL A 75 12.00 -7.55 6.08
C VAL A 75 11.09 -7.35 4.87
N GLN A 76 11.67 -7.12 3.69
CA GLN A 76 10.92 -6.99 2.43
C GLN A 76 10.24 -8.30 2.04
N GLU A 77 10.92 -9.44 2.22
CA GLU A 77 10.33 -10.76 1.96
C GLU A 77 9.12 -11.03 2.86
N VAL A 78 9.26 -10.79 4.18
CA VAL A 78 8.13 -10.91 5.12
C VAL A 78 6.98 -10.00 4.73
N PHE A 79 7.27 -8.75 4.34
CA PHE A 79 6.25 -7.80 3.87
C PHE A 79 5.48 -8.34 2.67
N GLN A 80 6.18 -8.86 1.65
CA GLN A 80 5.55 -9.42 0.46
C GLN A 80 4.68 -10.64 0.79
N GLN A 81 5.17 -11.56 1.63
CA GLN A 81 4.42 -12.74 2.04
C GLN A 81 3.12 -12.35 2.77
N LEU A 82 3.19 -11.43 3.74
CA LEU A 82 2.02 -10.92 4.44
C LEU A 82 1.01 -10.28 3.49
N GLN A 83 1.47 -9.50 2.50
CA GLN A 83 0.62 -8.87 1.50
C GLN A 83 -0.10 -9.90 0.61
N ILE A 84 0.61 -10.94 0.15
CA ILE A 84 0.06 -12.02 -0.67
C ILE A 84 -1.00 -12.81 0.12
N LEU A 85 -0.69 -13.19 1.35
CA LEU A 85 -1.60 -13.96 2.21
C LEU A 85 -2.86 -13.15 2.54
N ARG A 86 -2.71 -11.85 2.83
CA ARG A 86 -3.84 -10.94 3.04
C ARG A 86 -4.75 -10.85 1.82
N ARG A 87 -4.20 -10.66 0.62
CA ARG A 87 -4.96 -10.59 -0.64
C ARG A 87 -5.63 -11.92 -0.99
N SER A 88 -5.00 -13.03 -0.60
CA SER A 88 -5.52 -14.38 -0.80
C SER A 88 -6.46 -14.84 0.32
N VAL A 89 -6.78 -13.98 1.30
CA VAL A 89 -7.68 -14.27 2.43
C VAL A 89 -7.18 -15.45 3.30
N LYS A 90 -5.87 -15.72 3.29
CA LYS A 90 -5.21 -16.79 4.05
C LYS A 90 -4.78 -16.29 5.44
N TYR A 91 -5.77 -15.92 6.26
CA TYR A 91 -5.50 -15.20 7.51
C TYR A 91 -4.80 -16.02 8.59
N GLU A 92 -4.99 -17.33 8.67
CA GLU A 92 -4.28 -18.18 9.65
C GLU A 92 -2.79 -18.27 9.30
N GLU A 93 -2.44 -18.60 8.05
CA GLU A 93 -1.05 -18.60 7.55
C GLU A 93 -0.37 -17.23 7.77
N MET A 94 -1.12 -16.15 7.53
CA MET A 94 -0.64 -14.79 7.78
C MET A 94 -0.31 -14.55 9.25
N MET A 95 -1.15 -15.07 10.16
CA MET A 95 -0.93 -14.92 11.60
C MET A 95 0.24 -15.77 12.10
N ASP A 96 0.54 -16.91 11.46
CA ASP A 96 1.71 -17.73 11.82
C ASP A 96 3.01 -16.99 11.53
N ILE A 97 3.10 -16.29 10.39
CA ILE A 97 4.23 -15.38 10.11
C ILE A 97 4.31 -14.28 11.17
N VAL A 98 3.18 -13.61 11.47
CA VAL A 98 3.16 -12.55 12.48
C VAL A 98 3.66 -13.05 13.84
N ARG A 99 3.24 -14.24 14.29
CA ARG A 99 3.70 -14.83 15.56
C ARG A 99 5.20 -15.10 15.55
N ALA A 100 5.72 -15.67 14.47
CA ALA A 100 7.15 -15.95 14.34
C ALA A 100 8.00 -14.67 14.39
N GLU A 101 7.53 -13.58 13.79
CA GLU A 101 8.28 -12.32 13.73
C GLU A 101 8.10 -11.41 14.95
N LEU A 102 7.10 -11.64 15.80
CA LEU A 102 6.89 -10.83 17.01
C LEU A 102 8.03 -10.99 18.04
N ASP A 103 8.72 -12.13 18.02
CA ASP A 103 9.90 -12.39 18.87
C ASP A 103 11.21 -11.95 18.19
N ASN A 104 11.17 -11.51 16.93
CA ASN A 104 12.34 -11.13 16.17
C ASN A 104 12.76 -9.67 16.46
N PRO A 105 14.00 -9.43 16.96
CA PRO A 105 14.48 -8.08 17.24
C PRO A 105 14.43 -7.12 16.03
N LEU A 106 14.55 -7.65 14.80
CA LEU A 106 14.46 -6.85 13.57
C LEU A 106 13.10 -6.15 13.41
N PHE A 107 12.05 -6.75 13.95
CA PHE A 107 10.71 -6.19 13.93
C PHE A 107 10.41 -5.44 15.22
N LEU A 108 10.66 -6.08 16.37
CA LEU A 108 10.29 -5.53 17.67
C LEU A 108 11.00 -4.20 18.00
N GLN A 109 12.26 -4.03 17.60
CA GLN A 109 13.05 -2.82 17.91
C GLN A 109 12.91 -1.72 16.85
N ASN A 110 12.13 -1.95 15.79
CA ASN A 110 11.91 -0.99 14.71
C ASN A 110 10.42 -0.70 14.55
N ASN A 111 9.99 0.51 14.92
CA ASN A 111 8.58 0.91 14.89
C ASN A 111 7.90 0.69 13.54
N LYS A 112 8.60 0.90 12.41
CA LYS A 112 8.02 0.68 11.06
C LYS A 112 7.76 -0.80 10.79
N ASN A 113 8.65 -1.67 11.28
CA ASN A 113 8.53 -3.11 11.11
C ASN A 113 7.51 -3.70 12.09
N LEU A 114 7.50 -3.24 13.34
CA LEU A 114 6.47 -3.62 14.31
C LEU A 114 5.07 -3.19 13.85
N GLN A 115 4.92 -1.96 13.31
CA GLN A 115 3.68 -1.48 12.71
C GLN A 115 3.16 -2.45 11.63
N LEU A 116 4.05 -3.00 10.80
CA LEU A 116 3.65 -3.98 9.78
C LEU A 116 3.03 -5.25 10.39
N LEU A 117 3.62 -5.76 11.47
CA LEU A 117 3.10 -6.95 12.16
C LEU A 117 1.76 -6.65 12.84
N LEU A 118 1.66 -5.53 13.54
CA LEU A 118 0.43 -5.12 14.22
C LEU A 118 -0.71 -4.85 13.24
N TRP A 119 -0.41 -4.30 12.06
CA TRP A 119 -1.40 -4.14 10.99
C TRP A 119 -2.07 -5.47 10.61
N HIS A 120 -1.26 -6.48 10.31
CA HIS A 120 -1.78 -7.79 9.91
C HIS A 120 -2.43 -8.55 11.08
N LYS A 121 -1.88 -8.40 12.29
CA LYS A 121 -2.49 -8.91 13.53
C LYS A 121 -3.88 -8.31 13.75
N GLY A 122 -4.04 -7.00 13.58
CA GLY A 122 -5.32 -6.31 13.72
C GLY A 122 -6.37 -6.86 12.75
N ILE A 123 -6.00 -7.04 11.48
CA ILE A 123 -6.87 -7.68 10.48
C ILE A 123 -7.26 -9.10 10.90
N TYR A 124 -6.31 -9.91 11.35
CA TYR A 124 -6.58 -11.28 11.83
C TYR A 124 -7.56 -11.32 13.01
N LEU A 125 -7.37 -10.44 14.00
CA LEU A 125 -8.24 -10.36 15.18
C LEU A 125 -9.70 -10.11 14.79
N TYR A 126 -9.92 -9.28 13.77
CA TYR A 126 -11.27 -9.06 13.26
C TYR A 126 -11.77 -10.21 12.38
N GLU A 127 -11.03 -10.59 11.34
CA GLU A 127 -11.54 -11.52 10.33
C GLU A 127 -11.69 -12.96 10.85
N VAL A 128 -10.81 -13.38 11.76
CA VAL A 128 -10.79 -14.76 12.29
C VAL A 128 -11.36 -14.83 13.70
N LYS A 129 -10.88 -13.96 14.62
CA LYS A 129 -11.32 -14.01 16.03
C LYS A 129 -12.63 -13.26 16.28
N LYS A 130 -13.12 -12.48 15.32
CA LYS A 130 -14.33 -11.66 15.43
C LYS A 130 -14.28 -10.70 16.64
N ASP A 131 -13.07 -10.27 17.01
CA ASP A 131 -12.84 -9.38 18.15
C ASP A 131 -12.60 -7.96 17.65
N LEU A 132 -13.70 -7.20 17.52
CA LEU A 132 -13.68 -5.83 17.01
C LEU A 132 -12.83 -4.91 17.89
N SER A 133 -13.03 -4.94 19.21
CA SER A 133 -12.31 -4.04 20.14
C SER A 133 -10.81 -4.24 20.02
N LYS A 134 -10.32 -5.48 20.17
CA LYS A 134 -8.87 -5.73 20.10
C LYS A 134 -8.30 -5.44 18.72
N SER A 135 -9.05 -5.69 17.66
CA SER A 135 -8.63 -5.34 16.31
C SER A 135 -8.40 -3.84 16.16
N VAL A 136 -9.39 -3.04 16.53
CA VAL A 136 -9.32 -1.56 16.48
C VAL A 136 -8.17 -1.05 17.33
N ASP A 137 -8.03 -1.54 18.57
CA ASP A 137 -6.95 -1.13 19.48
C ASP A 137 -5.58 -1.45 18.90
N THR A 138 -5.40 -2.65 18.32
CA THR A 138 -4.14 -3.08 17.70
C THR A 138 -3.81 -2.24 16.45
N LEU A 139 -4.80 -1.90 15.63
CA LEU A 139 -4.59 -1.08 14.43
C LEU A 139 -4.25 0.37 14.79
N LYS A 140 -4.90 0.93 15.82
CA LYS A 140 -4.58 2.26 16.35
C LYS A 140 -3.19 2.29 16.98
N GLU A 141 -2.80 1.24 17.70
CA GLU A 141 -1.43 1.07 18.19
C GLU A 141 -0.43 1.08 17.02
N ALA A 142 -0.71 0.33 15.95
CA ALA A 142 0.12 0.28 14.76
C ALA A 142 0.31 1.66 14.12
N ILE A 143 -0.75 2.47 14.01
CA ILE A 143 -0.67 3.84 13.49
C ILE A 143 0.20 4.72 14.41
N ASN A 144 -0.04 4.66 15.72
CA ASN A 144 0.65 5.50 16.71
C ASN A 144 2.15 5.18 16.88
N LEU A 145 2.62 4.01 16.44
CA LEU A 145 4.05 3.67 16.46
C LEU A 145 4.90 4.58 15.57
N THR A 146 4.34 5.08 14.47
CA THR A 146 5.07 5.92 13.50
C THR A 146 4.48 7.31 13.34
N HIS A 147 3.21 7.50 13.72
CA HIS A 147 2.56 8.78 13.67
C HIS A 147 2.95 9.65 14.87
N ASN A 148 3.61 10.77 14.61
CA ASN A 148 3.91 11.78 15.63
C ASN A 148 2.98 12.99 15.43
N LYS A 149 2.52 13.58 16.53
CA LYS A 149 1.66 14.77 16.52
C LYS A 149 2.23 15.87 15.61
N GLY A 150 1.44 16.33 14.64
CA GLY A 150 1.81 17.37 13.67
C GLY A 150 2.49 16.87 12.40
N LYS A 151 2.65 15.55 12.20
CA LYS A 151 3.08 14.96 10.93
C LYS A 151 1.89 14.58 10.05
N ILE A 152 2.04 14.74 8.74
CA ILE A 152 1.15 14.15 7.75
C ILE A 152 1.30 12.62 7.83
N LEU A 153 0.20 11.89 7.62
CA LEU A 153 0.23 10.44 7.59
C LEU A 153 1.13 9.90 6.49
N LEU A 154 1.92 8.89 6.80
CA LEU A 154 2.69 8.10 5.83
C LEU A 154 1.75 7.15 5.08
N GLU A 155 2.16 6.71 3.88
CA GLU A 155 1.36 5.79 3.06
C GLU A 155 0.95 4.51 3.81
N ARG A 156 1.84 3.94 4.62
CA ARG A 156 1.52 2.77 5.44
C ARG A 156 0.44 3.05 6.49
N GLU A 157 0.44 4.25 7.07
CA GLU A 157 -0.59 4.65 8.03
C GLU A 157 -1.93 4.81 7.32
N LEU A 158 -1.95 5.43 6.12
CA LEU A 158 -3.14 5.49 5.27
C LEU A 158 -3.69 4.10 4.95
N GLU A 159 -2.83 3.13 4.61
CA GLU A 159 -3.26 1.76 4.36
C GLU A 159 -3.84 1.06 5.61
N ILE A 160 -3.31 1.34 6.79
CA ILE A 160 -3.85 0.83 8.06
C ILE A 160 -5.22 1.45 8.35
N PHE A 161 -5.37 2.76 8.13
CA PHE A 161 -6.67 3.43 8.23
C PHE A 161 -7.67 2.88 7.22
N LEU A 162 -7.26 2.58 5.97
CA LEU A 162 -8.15 1.92 5.01
C LEU A 162 -8.62 0.55 5.50
N ALA A 163 -7.75 -0.22 6.14
CA ALA A 163 -8.14 -1.48 6.77
C ALA A 163 -9.11 -1.27 7.93
N LEU A 164 -8.87 -0.26 8.77
CA LEU A 164 -9.76 0.12 9.87
C LEU A 164 -11.15 0.55 9.36
N GLY A 165 -11.21 1.39 8.33
CA GLY A 165 -12.46 1.81 7.70
C GLY A 165 -13.19 0.64 7.05
N ALA A 166 -12.47 -0.32 6.45
CA ALA A 166 -13.07 -1.53 5.88
C ALA A 166 -13.67 -2.47 6.95
N ILE A 167 -13.10 -2.47 8.16
CA ILE A 167 -13.67 -3.14 9.33
C ILE A 167 -14.94 -2.41 9.77
N TYR A 168 -14.89 -1.09 9.97
CA TYR A 168 -16.08 -0.31 10.34
C TYR A 168 -17.18 -0.39 9.28
N PHE A 169 -16.86 -0.51 7.99
CA PHE A 169 -17.88 -0.67 6.95
C PHE A 169 -18.83 -1.86 7.20
N LYS A 170 -18.36 -2.89 7.91
CA LYS A 170 -19.15 -4.07 8.28
C LYS A 170 -19.93 -3.89 9.60
N GLU A 171 -19.55 -2.92 10.43
CA GLU A 171 -20.05 -2.75 11.81
C GLU A 171 -20.86 -1.46 11.99
N ASP A 172 -20.37 -0.34 11.47
CA ASP A 172 -20.86 1.01 11.64
C ASP A 172 -20.46 1.88 10.44
N LEU A 173 -21.42 2.17 9.56
CA LEU A 173 -21.19 2.89 8.31
C LEU A 173 -20.77 4.34 8.53
N ASP A 174 -21.26 4.99 9.58
CA ASP A 174 -20.93 6.39 9.87
C ASP A 174 -19.47 6.48 10.32
N LYS A 175 -19.04 5.61 11.23
CA LYS A 175 -17.61 5.51 11.62
C LYS A 175 -16.71 5.16 10.45
N ALA A 176 -17.16 4.29 9.55
CA ALA A 176 -16.40 3.95 8.35
C ALA A 176 -16.17 5.19 7.48
N LEU A 177 -17.22 5.99 7.27
CA LEU A 177 -17.14 7.22 6.50
C LEU A 177 -16.23 8.26 7.16
N GLU A 178 -16.34 8.44 8.49
CA GLU A 178 -15.44 9.33 9.25
C GLU A 178 -13.97 8.96 9.05
N VAL A 179 -13.63 7.67 9.18
CA VAL A 179 -12.25 7.18 8.97
C VAL A 179 -11.80 7.42 7.53
N PHE A 180 -12.65 7.20 6.53
CA PHE A 180 -12.26 7.43 5.14
C PHE A 180 -12.10 8.91 4.80
N GLU A 181 -12.94 9.80 5.35
CA GLU A 181 -12.75 11.25 5.17
C GLU A 181 -11.46 11.73 5.85
N GLU A 182 -11.08 11.19 7.03
CA GLU A 182 -9.78 11.47 7.65
C GLU A 182 -8.61 11.08 6.73
N VAL A 183 -8.67 9.89 6.11
CA VAL A 183 -7.65 9.45 5.13
C VAL A 183 -7.60 10.39 3.93
N LYS A 184 -8.77 10.86 3.46
CA LYS A 184 -8.88 11.77 2.33
C LYS A 184 -8.23 13.12 2.62
N ASP A 185 -8.52 13.71 3.78
CA ASP A 185 -7.92 14.98 4.22
C ASP A 185 -6.39 14.88 4.27
N HIS A 186 -5.86 13.77 4.81
CA HIS A 186 -4.41 13.54 4.82
C HIS A 186 -3.82 13.33 3.43
N LEU A 187 -4.55 12.68 2.52
CA LEU A 187 -4.10 12.44 1.16
C LEU A 187 -4.04 13.73 0.33
N GLU A 188 -4.93 14.70 0.57
CA GLU A 188 -4.89 16.02 -0.07
C GLU A 188 -3.68 16.87 0.35
N LEU A 189 -3.14 16.62 1.54
CA LEU A 189 -1.94 17.29 2.06
C LEU A 189 -0.63 16.65 1.57
N LEU A 190 -0.67 15.45 0.97
CA LEU A 190 0.54 14.76 0.53
C LEU A 190 1.10 15.38 -0.76
N PRO A 191 2.39 15.79 -0.78
CA PRO A 191 3.01 16.36 -1.98
C PRO A 191 3.22 15.32 -3.08
N HIS A 192 3.44 14.05 -2.70
CA HIS A 192 3.66 12.94 -3.61
C HIS A 192 3.08 11.66 -3.01
N LEU A 193 2.46 10.84 -3.86
CA LEU A 193 1.93 9.53 -3.51
C LEU A 193 2.61 8.49 -4.41
N ASN A 194 3.45 7.64 -3.81
CA ASN A 194 4.16 6.56 -4.49
C ASN A 194 3.20 5.43 -4.86
N ASP A 195 2.45 4.90 -3.88
CA ASP A 195 1.38 3.94 -4.15
C ASP A 195 0.07 4.66 -4.52
N TYR A 196 -0.10 4.93 -5.81
CA TYR A 196 -1.31 5.55 -6.33
C TYR A 196 -2.58 4.71 -6.10
N THR A 197 -2.47 3.41 -5.80
CA THR A 197 -3.62 2.54 -5.55
C THR A 197 -4.34 2.86 -4.24
N ILE A 198 -3.67 3.57 -3.31
CA ILE A 198 -4.27 4.02 -2.03
C ILE A 198 -5.47 4.93 -2.31
N LYS A 199 -5.31 5.91 -3.22
CA LYS A 199 -6.38 6.83 -3.60
C LYS A 199 -7.55 6.10 -4.28
N THR A 200 -7.24 5.15 -5.17
CA THR A 200 -8.26 4.30 -5.82
C THR A 200 -9.07 3.52 -4.79
N ARG A 201 -8.40 2.83 -3.85
CA ARG A 201 -9.04 2.06 -2.78
C ARG A 201 -9.91 2.95 -1.90
N LEU A 202 -9.40 4.11 -1.51
CA LEU A 202 -10.12 5.08 -0.70
C LEU A 202 -11.45 5.48 -1.35
N TYR A 203 -11.43 5.92 -2.61
CA TYR A 203 -12.63 6.35 -3.31
C TYR A 203 -13.62 5.20 -3.52
N TYR A 204 -13.12 4.01 -3.83
CA TYR A 204 -13.95 2.81 -3.90
C TYR A 204 -14.63 2.48 -2.55
N HIS A 205 -13.89 2.58 -1.44
CA HIS A 205 -14.43 2.35 -0.11
C HIS A 205 -15.50 3.39 0.27
N ILE A 206 -15.25 4.68 0.03
CA ILE A 206 -16.25 5.74 0.24
C ILE A 206 -17.50 5.47 -0.61
N ALA A 207 -17.33 5.15 -1.89
CA ALA A 207 -18.45 4.83 -2.78
C ALA A 207 -19.31 3.68 -2.23
N ARG A 208 -18.69 2.61 -1.73
CA ARG A 208 -19.42 1.49 -1.12
C ARG A 208 -20.19 1.89 0.14
N VAL A 209 -19.60 2.71 1.01
CA VAL A 209 -20.29 3.26 2.19
C VAL A 209 -21.51 4.08 1.75
N LEU A 210 -21.32 5.01 0.82
CA LEU A 210 -22.40 5.86 0.30
C LEU A 210 -23.52 5.05 -0.35
N THR A 211 -23.20 3.98 -1.09
CA THR A 211 -24.20 3.06 -1.61
C THR A 211 -25.02 2.40 -0.50
N ARG A 212 -24.39 1.95 0.59
CA ARG A 212 -25.11 1.37 1.74
C ARG A 212 -25.98 2.39 2.47
N LEU A 213 -25.58 3.66 2.45
CA LEU A 213 -26.37 4.79 2.96
C LEU A 213 -27.41 5.31 1.94
N ASN A 214 -27.62 4.63 0.82
CA ASN A 214 -28.53 5.01 -0.26
C ASN A 214 -28.25 6.39 -0.90
N ARG A 215 -26.99 6.87 -0.82
CA ARG A 215 -26.48 8.10 -1.46
C ARG A 215 -25.84 7.75 -2.81
N LEU A 216 -26.66 7.28 -3.74
CA LEU A 216 -26.22 6.58 -4.96
C LEU A 216 -25.49 7.51 -5.95
N GLU A 217 -25.95 8.74 -6.13
CA GLU A 217 -25.32 9.73 -7.01
C GLU A 217 -23.93 10.12 -6.54
N GLU A 218 -23.77 10.32 -5.22
CA GLU A 218 -22.46 10.63 -4.63
C GLU A 218 -21.50 9.44 -4.74
N SER A 219 -22.01 8.22 -4.52
CA SER A 219 -21.25 6.99 -4.75
C SER A 219 -20.74 6.87 -6.20
N ASN A 220 -21.60 7.15 -7.18
CA ASN A 220 -21.22 7.15 -8.60
C ASN A 220 -20.14 8.18 -8.90
N LYS A 221 -20.25 9.40 -8.34
CA LYS A 221 -19.22 10.44 -8.51
C LYS A 221 -17.86 9.99 -8.00
N TYR A 222 -17.79 9.38 -6.81
CA TYR A 222 -16.53 8.83 -6.29
C TYR A 222 -15.98 7.69 -7.17
N CYS A 223 -16.84 6.84 -7.73
CA CYS A 223 -16.40 5.81 -8.66
C CYS A 223 -15.84 6.41 -9.96
N GLU A 224 -16.51 7.42 -10.53
CA GLU A 224 -16.06 8.11 -11.73
C GLU A 224 -14.71 8.82 -11.52
N ASP A 225 -14.53 9.48 -10.38
CA ASP A 225 -13.27 10.14 -10.04
C ASP A 225 -12.14 9.12 -9.79
N ALA A 226 -12.46 7.95 -9.23
CA ALA A 226 -11.51 6.84 -9.13
C ALA A 226 -11.13 6.26 -10.50
N ILE A 227 -12.09 6.12 -11.42
CA ILE A 227 -11.82 5.67 -12.80
C ILE A 227 -10.91 6.66 -13.52
N LYS A 228 -11.18 7.97 -13.43
CA LYS A 228 -10.30 9.01 -14.01
C LYS A 228 -8.88 8.92 -13.45
N TRP A 229 -8.76 8.69 -12.14
CA TRP A 229 -7.46 8.50 -11.49
C TRP A 229 -6.73 7.25 -11.98
N CYS A 230 -7.43 6.12 -12.11
CA CYS A 230 -6.89 4.89 -12.68
C CYS A 230 -6.36 5.11 -14.10
N LEU A 231 -7.14 5.78 -14.96
CA LEU A 231 -6.73 6.09 -16.33
C LEU A 231 -5.52 7.03 -16.38
N TYR A 232 -5.48 8.06 -15.52
CA TYR A 232 -4.33 8.97 -15.43
C TYR A 232 -3.03 8.28 -14.97
N LYS A 233 -3.15 7.18 -14.21
CA LYS A 233 -2.03 6.40 -13.69
C LYS A 233 -1.75 5.12 -14.47
N ASP A 234 -2.40 4.92 -15.62
CA ASP A 234 -2.34 3.70 -16.43
C ASP A 234 -2.55 2.42 -15.59
N SER A 235 -3.47 2.50 -14.63
CA SER A 235 -3.72 1.44 -13.65
C SER A 235 -5.05 0.75 -13.89
N VAL A 236 -5.01 -0.56 -14.06
CA VAL A 236 -6.21 -1.42 -14.11
C VAL A 236 -6.68 -1.90 -12.74
N PHE A 237 -5.94 -1.60 -11.66
CA PHE A 237 -6.26 -2.05 -10.30
C PHE A 237 -7.62 -1.53 -9.83
N ILE A 238 -8.52 -2.44 -9.41
CA ILE A 238 -9.89 -2.17 -8.93
C ILE A 238 -10.82 -1.56 -10.02
N LEU A 239 -10.37 -1.47 -11.27
CA LEU A 239 -11.14 -0.80 -12.34
C LEU A 239 -12.43 -1.56 -12.70
N GLY A 240 -12.41 -2.90 -12.64
CA GLY A 240 -13.59 -3.73 -12.86
C GLY A 240 -14.64 -3.52 -11.77
N GLU A 241 -14.20 -3.50 -10.51
CA GLU A 241 -15.03 -3.28 -9.33
C GLU A 241 -15.65 -1.88 -9.33
N LEU A 242 -14.92 -0.85 -9.78
CA LEU A 242 -15.48 0.50 -9.93
C LEU A 242 -16.61 0.55 -10.95
N HIS A 243 -16.42 -0.08 -12.12
CA HIS A 243 -17.49 -0.17 -13.13
C HIS A 243 -18.67 -1.00 -12.62
N TYR A 244 -18.41 -2.11 -11.94
CA TYR A 244 -19.46 -2.91 -11.34
C TYR A 244 -20.25 -2.13 -10.28
N GLN A 245 -19.56 -1.36 -9.42
CA GLN A 245 -20.21 -0.55 -8.38
C GLN A 245 -21.16 0.51 -8.99
N ILE A 246 -20.75 1.18 -10.07
CA ILE A 246 -21.64 2.09 -10.81
C ILE A 246 -22.83 1.32 -11.40
N GLY A 247 -22.58 0.16 -12.02
CA GLY A 247 -23.64 -0.69 -12.57
C GLY A 247 -24.67 -1.10 -11.51
N TYR A 248 -24.20 -1.52 -10.34
CA TYR A 248 -25.03 -1.86 -9.19
C TYR A 248 -25.83 -0.66 -8.66
N ASN A 249 -25.20 0.52 -8.57
CA ASN A 249 -25.91 1.74 -8.19
C ASN A 249 -27.00 2.12 -9.20
N MET A 250 -26.73 2.01 -10.51
CA MET A 250 -27.71 2.30 -11.56
C MET A 250 -28.90 1.34 -11.52
N GLU A 251 -28.66 0.08 -11.18
CA GLU A 251 -29.70 -0.90 -10.92
C GLU A 251 -30.60 -0.47 -9.76
N LEU A 252 -30.01 -0.09 -8.62
CA LEU A 252 -30.76 0.44 -7.46
C LEU A 252 -31.54 1.72 -7.79
N MET A 253 -31.05 2.53 -8.72
CA MET A 253 -31.75 3.72 -9.26
C MET A 253 -32.83 3.39 -10.30
N ASN A 254 -33.10 2.10 -10.55
CA ASN A 254 -34.05 1.61 -11.55
C ASN A 254 -33.72 2.05 -12.99
N LYS A 255 -32.43 2.08 -13.33
CA LYS A 255 -31.89 2.39 -14.67
C LYS A 255 -31.20 1.16 -15.28
N PRO A 256 -31.96 0.12 -15.70
CA PRO A 256 -31.40 -1.17 -16.11
C PRO A 256 -30.47 -1.06 -17.33
N LYS A 257 -30.76 -0.17 -18.28
CA LYS A 257 -29.92 0.05 -19.47
C LYS A 257 -28.52 0.55 -19.12
N ASP A 258 -28.43 1.52 -18.20
CA ASP A 258 -27.15 2.05 -17.74
C ASP A 258 -26.40 1.02 -16.89
N ALA A 259 -27.13 0.29 -16.03
CA ALA A 259 -26.57 -0.79 -15.22
C ALA A 259 -25.86 -1.85 -16.09
N VAL A 260 -26.55 -2.38 -17.11
CA VAL A 260 -25.99 -3.37 -18.05
C VAL A 260 -24.76 -2.83 -18.77
N SER A 261 -24.77 -1.56 -19.21
CA SER A 261 -23.63 -0.92 -19.89
C SER A 261 -22.37 -0.92 -19.01
N TYR A 262 -22.50 -0.55 -17.74
CA TYR A 262 -21.39 -0.53 -16.80
C TYR A 262 -20.95 -1.94 -16.37
N MET A 263 -21.88 -2.87 -16.14
CA MET A 263 -21.57 -4.26 -15.81
C MET A 263 -20.80 -4.96 -16.94
N LYS A 264 -21.11 -4.69 -18.21
CA LYS A 264 -20.33 -5.19 -19.35
C LYS A 264 -18.89 -4.69 -19.36
N LYS A 265 -18.67 -3.41 -19.03
CA LYS A 265 -17.29 -2.87 -18.88
C LYS A 265 -16.53 -3.58 -17.75
N ALA A 266 -17.21 -3.87 -16.63
CA ALA A 266 -16.61 -4.60 -15.53
C ALA A 266 -16.14 -6.00 -15.95
N ILE A 267 -16.98 -6.75 -16.70
CA ILE A 267 -16.63 -8.08 -17.22
C ILE A 267 -15.36 -8.02 -18.08
N VAL A 268 -15.25 -7.05 -18.99
CA VAL A 268 -14.05 -6.91 -19.84
C VAL A 268 -12.79 -6.74 -19.00
N VAL A 269 -12.85 -5.94 -17.93
CA VAL A 269 -11.69 -5.74 -17.04
C VAL A 269 -11.36 -7.00 -16.25
N PHE A 270 -12.38 -7.67 -15.68
CA PHE A 270 -12.18 -8.91 -14.93
C PHE A 270 -11.59 -10.03 -15.78
N ASP A 271 -12.03 -10.16 -17.03
CA ASP A 271 -11.50 -11.11 -18.00
C ASP A 271 -10.00 -10.85 -18.29
N LEU A 272 -9.64 -9.59 -18.55
CA LEU A 272 -8.23 -9.19 -18.75
C LEU A 272 -7.34 -9.48 -17.52
N GLN A 273 -7.92 -9.41 -16.32
CA GLN A 273 -7.24 -9.70 -15.05
C GLN A 273 -7.25 -11.20 -14.69
N GLN A 274 -7.93 -12.04 -15.47
CA GLN A 274 -8.16 -13.46 -15.19
C GLN A 274 -8.88 -13.67 -13.84
N ASP A 275 -9.68 -12.71 -13.39
CA ASP A 275 -10.51 -12.84 -12.19
C ASP A 275 -11.90 -13.35 -12.58
N THR A 276 -12.02 -14.68 -12.67
CA THR A 276 -13.27 -15.33 -13.07
C THR A 276 -14.29 -15.42 -11.95
N LYS A 277 -13.95 -15.04 -10.71
CA LYS A 277 -14.83 -15.23 -9.53
C LYS A 277 -16.15 -14.46 -9.65
N HIS A 278 -16.10 -13.30 -10.30
CA HIS A 278 -17.21 -12.36 -10.35
C HIS A 278 -17.98 -12.40 -11.69
N ILE A 279 -17.41 -12.97 -12.74
CA ILE A 279 -17.96 -12.89 -14.10
C ILE A 279 -19.33 -13.57 -14.20
N GLN A 280 -19.45 -14.83 -13.78
CA GLN A 280 -20.71 -15.58 -13.89
C GLN A 280 -21.88 -14.91 -13.17
N PHE A 281 -21.60 -14.33 -11.98
CA PHE A 281 -22.61 -13.60 -11.23
C PHE A 281 -23.09 -12.35 -11.97
N ILE A 282 -22.16 -11.59 -12.57
CA ILE A 282 -22.48 -10.37 -13.31
C ILE A 282 -23.22 -10.70 -14.61
N GLU A 283 -22.82 -11.77 -15.31
CA GLU A 283 -23.51 -12.25 -16.53
C GLU A 283 -24.97 -12.60 -16.25
N SER A 284 -25.23 -13.40 -15.21
CA SER A 284 -26.59 -13.73 -14.77
C SER A 284 -27.41 -12.47 -14.48
N ARG A 285 -26.81 -11.48 -13.81
CA ARG A 285 -27.51 -10.23 -13.50
C ARG A 285 -27.80 -9.39 -14.75
N ILE A 286 -26.88 -9.38 -15.71
CA ILE A 286 -27.09 -8.71 -17.01
C ILE A 286 -28.27 -9.34 -17.76
N GLU A 287 -28.41 -10.67 -17.77
CA GLU A 287 -29.53 -11.35 -18.43
C GLU A 287 -30.87 -10.94 -17.82
N GLU A 288 -30.98 -10.95 -16.49
CA GLU A 288 -32.18 -10.52 -15.77
C GLU A 288 -32.54 -9.06 -16.05
N LEU A 289 -31.56 -8.15 -16.01
CA LEU A 289 -31.80 -6.73 -16.29
C LEU A 289 -32.12 -6.47 -17.76
N SER A 290 -31.55 -7.25 -18.67
CA SER A 290 -31.82 -7.12 -20.11
C SER A 290 -33.24 -7.54 -20.48
N ALA A 291 -33.88 -8.40 -19.69
CA ALA A 291 -35.29 -8.76 -19.86
C ALA A 291 -36.26 -7.61 -19.46
N LEU A 292 -35.77 -6.58 -18.78
CA LEU A 292 -36.55 -5.41 -18.33
C LEU A 292 -36.43 -4.18 -19.25
N ILE A 293 -35.59 -4.24 -20.29
CA ILE A 293 -35.30 -3.15 -21.24
C ILE A 293 -36.09 -3.37 -22.53
#